data_AF-A0A6A0IP07-F1
#
_entry.id   AF-A0A6A0IP07-F1
#
_cell.length_a   1.000
_cell.length_b   1.000
_cell.length_c   1.000
_cell.angle_alpha   90.00
_cell.angle_beta   90.00
_cell.angle_gamma   90.00
#
_symmetry.space_group_name_H-M   'P 1'
#
loop_
_entity.id
_entity.type
_entity.pdbx_description
1 polymer ?
#
loop_
_entity_poly.entity_id
_entity_poly.type
_entity_poly.pdbx_seq_one_letter_code
_entity_poly.pdbx_strand_id
1 'polypeptide(L)'
;MTGLREAGRGGFFGLLAGALLALASPRAQAQEIVVAAAGDIACDPSDPGFNGGEGTATRCRMRATSDLLVGAGLTAVLLLGDDQYWDGAYAKFLASYDPTWGRVKAITRPAPGNHDYGTAGAAGYFAYFGPAAGEPGKGWYSFDLGSWHVVVLNSSCDSVGGCGAGSPQETWLKADLAASAAPCTLALWHHPRFSSGPHGDDVGFDAFWRALHEAAADVVLNGHEHSYERFAPQDPHGRADPAGGIRELVVGTGGIELRPFTTVRANSEVRDASSFGVLKLTLKPASYEWRFVAAPPGTLADAGFGTCHRAPPARFHALPPCRLADTRRAAGPDGSPALGAGASREFPVAGACGIPPSARAAALNVTAVGATAAGHLRLGPAGTPPPETSVVNFAAGRTRANNAVALLGTAGKVSVTNGMSDGTVHVVLDASGWFE
;
A
#
# COMPACT_ATOMS: atom_id res chain seq x y z
N MET A 1 -83.70 -37.71 40.62
CA MET A 1 -83.04 -39.03 40.57
C MET A 1 -82.06 -39.02 39.39
N THR A 2 -80.84 -39.51 39.63
CA THR A 2 -79.76 -39.85 38.66
C THR A 2 -79.25 -38.71 37.74
N GLY A 3 -78.01 -38.23 37.77
CA GLY A 3 -76.76 -38.66 38.41
C GLY A 3 -75.61 -38.75 37.40
N LEU A 4 -74.42 -38.25 37.78
CA LEU A 4 -73.05 -38.40 37.20
C LEU A 4 -72.64 -37.31 36.16
N ARG A 5 -71.90 -36.27 36.56
CA ARG A 5 -70.44 -36.13 36.84
C ARG A 5 -69.59 -35.96 35.56
N GLU A 6 -68.96 -34.79 35.40
CA GLU A 6 -67.51 -34.69 35.15
C GLU A 6 -66.96 -33.27 35.35
N ALA A 7 -65.65 -33.22 35.55
CA ALA A 7 -64.88 -32.25 36.32
C ALA A 7 -64.48 -30.98 35.57
N GLY A 8 -64.30 -29.89 36.32
CA GLY A 8 -63.70 -28.65 35.84
C GLY A 8 -62.18 -28.69 35.78
N ARG A 9 -61.61 -27.74 35.02
CA ARG A 9 -60.26 -27.22 35.21
C ARG A 9 -60.15 -25.83 34.58
N GLY A 10 -59.90 -24.83 35.43
CA GLY A 10 -59.60 -23.46 35.02
C GLY A 10 -58.19 -23.37 34.42
N GLY A 11 -58.09 -22.64 33.31
CA GLY A 11 -56.83 -22.33 32.65
C GLY A 11 -56.14 -21.16 33.34
N PHE A 12 -54.93 -21.42 33.86
CA PHE A 12 -53.96 -20.42 34.28
C PHE A 12 -53.31 -19.77 33.04
N PHE A 13 -53.41 -18.45 32.90
CA PHE A 13 -52.59 -17.67 31.97
C PHE A 13 -51.20 -17.44 32.60
N GLY A 14 -50.18 -18.14 32.10
CA GLY A 14 -48.78 -17.86 32.41
C GLY A 14 -48.17 -16.93 31.35
N LEU A 15 -47.80 -15.71 31.74
CA LEU A 15 -46.94 -14.85 30.93
C LEU A 15 -45.51 -15.43 30.93
N LEU A 16 -45.06 -15.94 29.79
CA LEU A 16 -43.66 -16.23 29.51
C LEU A 16 -43.00 -14.96 28.93
N ALA A 17 -42.25 -14.24 29.75
CA ALA A 17 -41.33 -13.21 29.29
C ALA A 17 -40.10 -13.88 28.67
N GLY A 18 -40.07 -13.97 27.34
CA GLY A 18 -38.89 -14.43 26.60
C GLY A 18 -37.83 -13.34 26.57
N ALA A 19 -36.72 -13.55 27.26
CA ALA A 19 -35.52 -12.74 27.10
C ALA A 19 -34.89 -13.03 25.73
N LEU A 20 -35.04 -12.10 24.77
CA LEU A 20 -34.26 -12.11 23.54
C LEU A 20 -32.80 -11.74 23.87
N LEU A 21 -31.94 -12.74 23.98
CA LEU A 21 -30.50 -12.52 23.82
C LEU A 21 -30.23 -12.17 22.36
N ALA A 22 -30.00 -10.89 22.09
CA ALA A 22 -29.41 -10.46 20.83
C ALA A 22 -27.97 -10.99 20.78
N LEU A 23 -27.76 -12.09 20.06
CA LEU A 23 -26.44 -12.50 19.63
C LEU A 23 -25.92 -11.42 18.68
N ALA A 24 -24.98 -10.60 19.16
CA ALA A 24 -24.25 -9.69 18.29
C ALA A 24 -23.57 -10.52 17.20
N SER A 25 -23.97 -10.34 15.95
CA SER A 25 -23.24 -10.89 14.81
C SER A 25 -21.78 -10.40 14.90
N PRO A 26 -20.78 -11.26 14.65
CA PRO A 26 -19.42 -10.78 14.47
C PRO A 26 -19.46 -9.77 13.32
N ARG A 27 -19.14 -8.50 13.61
CA ARG A 27 -18.90 -7.51 12.57
C ARG A 27 -17.84 -8.13 11.65
N ALA A 28 -18.20 -8.34 10.39
CA ALA A 28 -17.22 -8.65 9.35
C ALA A 28 -16.14 -7.56 9.46
N GLN A 29 -14.95 -7.96 9.89
CA GLN A 29 -13.80 -7.09 9.88
C GLN A 29 -13.64 -6.64 8.44
N ALA A 30 -13.77 -5.33 8.17
CA ALA A 30 -13.63 -4.81 6.82
C ALA A 30 -12.28 -5.33 6.28
N GLN A 31 -12.34 -6.16 5.24
CA GLN A 31 -11.14 -6.81 4.71
C GLN A 31 -10.21 -5.70 4.21
N GLU A 32 -9.02 -5.63 4.81
CA GLU A 32 -8.01 -4.66 4.42
C GLU A 32 -7.68 -4.87 2.94
N ILE A 33 -7.81 -3.83 2.13
CA ILE A 33 -7.57 -3.92 0.69
C ILE A 33 -6.06 -3.89 0.48
N VAL A 34 -5.50 -5.06 0.21
CA VAL A 34 -4.06 -5.23 0.03
C VAL A 34 -3.79 -5.67 -1.40
N VAL A 35 -2.95 -4.93 -2.10
CA VAL A 35 -2.51 -5.26 -3.45
C VAL A 35 -0.99 -5.42 -3.51
N ALA A 36 -0.50 -6.13 -4.52
CA ALA A 36 0.92 -6.18 -4.83
C ALA A 36 1.16 -5.78 -6.28
N ALA A 37 2.32 -5.20 -6.59
CA ALA A 37 2.67 -4.74 -7.92
C ALA A 37 4.14 -5.01 -8.28
N ALA A 38 4.39 -5.37 -9.54
CA ALA A 38 5.71 -5.34 -10.18
C ALA A 38 5.54 -5.38 -11.72
N GLY A 39 6.55 -4.90 -12.43
CA GLY A 39 6.72 -5.10 -13.88
C GLY A 39 8.00 -5.89 -14.19
N ASP A 40 8.25 -6.14 -15.48
CA ASP A 40 9.52 -6.69 -15.97
C ASP A 40 9.76 -8.12 -15.45
N ILE A 41 8.77 -8.98 -15.70
CA ILE A 41 8.53 -10.22 -14.93
C ILE A 41 9.20 -11.44 -15.57
N ALA A 42 8.53 -12.08 -16.54
CA ALA A 42 8.84 -13.44 -16.92
C ALA A 42 9.82 -13.47 -18.08
N CYS A 43 10.98 -14.07 -17.85
CA CYS A 43 11.96 -14.30 -18.90
C CYS A 43 11.38 -15.11 -20.06
N ASP A 44 11.97 -14.93 -21.24
CA ASP A 44 11.78 -15.84 -22.36
C ASP A 44 12.20 -17.27 -21.96
N PRO A 45 11.44 -18.32 -22.34
CA PRO A 45 11.81 -19.71 -22.06
C PRO A 45 13.19 -20.13 -22.61
N SER A 46 13.70 -19.44 -23.63
CA SER A 46 15.02 -19.65 -24.20
C SER A 46 16.14 -18.83 -23.54
N ASP A 47 15.80 -17.97 -22.57
CA ASP A 47 16.80 -17.17 -21.86
C ASP A 47 17.80 -18.11 -21.14
N PRO A 48 19.12 -17.89 -21.25
CA PRO A 48 20.11 -18.72 -20.57
C PRO A 48 19.92 -18.78 -19.05
N GLY A 49 19.32 -17.74 -18.46
CA GLY A 49 19.00 -17.65 -17.05
C GLY A 49 17.65 -18.27 -16.68
N PHE A 50 16.81 -18.71 -17.62
CA PHE A 50 15.44 -19.20 -17.36
C PHE A 50 15.43 -20.39 -16.40
N ASN A 51 16.35 -21.34 -16.58
CA ASN A 51 16.56 -22.51 -15.70
C ASN A 51 15.24 -23.23 -15.31
N GLY A 52 14.40 -23.51 -16.32
CA GLY A 52 13.10 -24.17 -16.12
C GLY A 52 12.09 -23.34 -15.32
N GLY A 53 12.27 -22.02 -15.25
CA GLY A 53 11.42 -21.11 -14.48
C GLY A 53 11.99 -20.74 -13.11
N GLU A 54 13.02 -21.44 -12.62
CA GLU A 54 13.61 -21.18 -11.29
C GLU A 54 14.58 -19.99 -11.29
N GLY A 55 15.10 -19.61 -12.46
CA GLY A 55 16.03 -18.51 -12.58
C GLY A 55 17.45 -18.80 -12.09
N THR A 56 18.23 -17.73 -12.01
CA THR A 56 19.54 -17.68 -11.34
C THR A 56 19.47 -16.74 -10.13
N ALA A 57 20.61 -16.36 -9.53
CA ALA A 57 20.62 -15.35 -8.46
C ALA A 57 20.35 -13.92 -8.95
N THR A 58 20.67 -13.62 -10.22
CA THR A 58 20.67 -12.25 -10.77
C THR A 58 19.81 -12.08 -12.02
N ARG A 59 19.14 -13.14 -12.47
CA ARG A 59 18.36 -13.15 -13.71
C ARG A 59 17.19 -14.12 -13.60
N CYS A 60 16.07 -13.80 -14.25
CA CYS A 60 14.87 -14.63 -14.33
C CYS A 60 14.30 -15.03 -12.96
N ARG A 61 14.20 -14.08 -12.03
CA ARG A 61 13.69 -14.28 -10.66
C ARG A 61 12.16 -14.35 -10.56
N MET A 62 11.42 -14.53 -11.66
CA MET A 62 9.96 -14.52 -11.67
C MET A 62 9.32 -15.54 -10.73
N ARG A 63 9.93 -16.72 -10.52
CA ARG A 63 9.45 -17.67 -9.51
C ARG A 63 9.61 -17.15 -8.09
N ALA A 64 10.79 -16.63 -7.76
CA ALA A 64 11.11 -16.11 -6.44
C ALA A 64 10.24 -14.91 -6.05
N THR A 65 9.95 -14.01 -6.99
CA THR A 65 9.04 -12.88 -6.77
C THR A 65 7.59 -13.32 -6.70
N SER A 66 7.17 -14.28 -7.54
CA SER A 66 5.83 -14.83 -7.51
C SER A 66 5.51 -15.58 -6.20
N ASP A 67 6.51 -16.24 -5.59
CA ASP A 67 6.33 -16.91 -4.29
C ASP A 67 5.97 -15.94 -3.16
N LEU A 68 6.24 -14.63 -3.32
CA LEU A 68 5.79 -13.60 -2.37
C LEU A 68 4.28 -13.29 -2.46
N LEU A 69 3.63 -13.70 -3.55
CA LEU A 69 2.23 -13.38 -3.85
C LEU A 69 1.28 -14.51 -3.44
N VAL A 70 1.70 -15.76 -3.65
CA VAL A 70 0.87 -16.93 -3.44
C VAL A 70 0.51 -17.08 -1.95
N GLY A 71 -0.78 -17.12 -1.63
CA GLY A 71 -1.26 -17.26 -0.25
C GLY A 71 -1.07 -16.01 0.62
N ALA A 72 -0.64 -14.87 0.05
CA ALA A 72 -0.39 -13.64 0.81
C ALA A 72 -1.65 -12.85 1.19
N GLY A 73 -2.85 -13.35 0.87
CA GLY A 73 -4.12 -12.71 1.20
C GLY A 73 -4.40 -11.43 0.42
N LEU A 74 -3.88 -11.32 -0.81
CA LEU A 74 -4.02 -10.14 -1.67
C LEU A 74 -5.43 -10.07 -2.27
N THR A 75 -5.94 -8.85 -2.41
CA THR A 75 -7.18 -8.53 -3.12
C THR A 75 -6.96 -8.45 -4.63
N ALA A 76 -5.81 -7.89 -5.05
CA ALA A 76 -5.42 -7.81 -6.46
C ALA A 76 -3.90 -7.84 -6.63
N VAL A 77 -3.44 -8.25 -7.81
CA VAL A 77 -2.05 -8.15 -8.26
C VAL A 77 -2.00 -7.27 -9.50
N LEU A 78 -1.28 -6.15 -9.43
CA LEU A 78 -1.19 -5.15 -10.48
C LEU A 78 0.09 -5.40 -11.28
N LEU A 79 -0.01 -5.69 -12.58
CA LEU A 79 1.19 -5.85 -13.40
C LEU A 79 1.54 -4.54 -14.09
N LEU A 80 2.82 -4.18 -14.06
CA LEU A 80 3.32 -2.90 -14.55
C LEU A 80 3.96 -3.06 -15.94
N GLY A 81 3.47 -4.01 -16.75
CA GLY A 81 3.94 -4.30 -18.11
C GLY A 81 5.21 -5.12 -18.19
N ASP A 82 5.52 -5.56 -19.41
CA ASP A 82 6.55 -6.53 -19.73
C ASP A 82 6.35 -7.82 -18.94
N ASP A 83 5.14 -8.36 -19.09
CA ASP A 83 4.71 -9.53 -18.35
C ASP A 83 5.47 -10.77 -18.83
N GLN A 84 5.63 -10.91 -20.16
CA GLN A 84 6.34 -12.02 -20.79
C GLN A 84 7.32 -11.54 -21.87
N TYR A 85 8.61 -11.76 -21.62
CA TYR A 85 9.67 -11.48 -22.59
C TYR A 85 9.84 -12.60 -23.63
N TRP A 86 10.42 -12.32 -24.80
CA TRP A 86 10.80 -11.00 -25.31
C TRP A 86 9.73 -10.33 -26.17
N ASP A 87 8.66 -11.05 -26.52
CA ASP A 87 7.72 -10.63 -27.55
C ASP A 87 6.24 -10.81 -27.16
N GLY A 88 5.96 -11.19 -25.90
CA GLY A 88 4.59 -11.36 -25.43
C GLY A 88 3.83 -12.48 -26.14
N ALA A 89 4.51 -13.43 -26.78
CA ALA A 89 3.85 -14.51 -27.50
C ALA A 89 3.04 -15.41 -26.54
N TYR A 90 1.81 -15.77 -26.94
CA TYR A 90 0.89 -16.59 -26.12
C TYR A 90 1.54 -17.91 -25.65
N ALA A 91 2.30 -18.58 -26.53
CA ALA A 91 2.99 -19.81 -26.18
C ALA A 91 4.05 -19.61 -25.08
N LYS A 92 4.70 -18.44 -25.03
CA LYS A 92 5.67 -18.11 -23.98
C LYS A 92 4.99 -17.76 -22.67
N PHE A 93 3.84 -17.09 -22.72
CA PHE A 93 2.99 -16.92 -21.54
C PHE A 93 2.67 -18.26 -20.90
N LEU A 94 2.24 -19.26 -21.69
CA LEU A 94 1.97 -20.60 -21.17
C LEU A 94 3.22 -21.35 -20.67
N ALA A 95 4.39 -21.08 -21.25
CA ALA A 95 5.62 -21.81 -20.94
C ALA A 95 6.46 -21.20 -19.79
N SER A 96 6.36 -19.90 -19.53
CA SER A 96 7.20 -19.17 -18.56
C SER A 96 6.40 -18.37 -17.53
N TYR A 97 5.52 -17.46 -17.98
CA TYR A 97 4.69 -16.68 -17.08
C TYR A 97 3.69 -17.54 -16.28
N ASP A 98 2.94 -18.41 -16.96
CA ASP A 98 1.82 -19.16 -16.37
C ASP A 98 2.25 -20.09 -15.23
N PRO A 99 3.34 -20.87 -15.34
CA PRO A 99 3.84 -21.69 -14.24
C PRO A 99 4.33 -20.89 -13.02
N THR A 100 4.60 -19.59 -13.18
CA THR A 100 5.11 -18.71 -12.12
C THR A 100 4.03 -17.70 -11.69
N TRP A 101 3.98 -16.53 -12.30
CA TRP A 101 3.03 -15.46 -11.97
C TRP A 101 1.58 -15.81 -12.36
N GLY A 102 1.35 -16.73 -13.30
CA GLY A 102 0.00 -17.23 -13.61
C GLY A 102 -0.71 -17.87 -12.42
N ARG A 103 0.01 -18.28 -11.38
CA ARG A 103 -0.55 -18.80 -10.11
C ARG A 103 -1.47 -17.81 -9.40
N VAL A 104 -1.34 -16.50 -9.66
CA VAL A 104 -2.21 -15.45 -9.11
C VAL A 104 -3.11 -14.79 -10.15
N LYS A 105 -3.19 -15.34 -11.37
CA LYS A 105 -3.94 -14.77 -12.51
C LYS A 105 -5.38 -14.39 -12.20
N ALA A 106 -6.06 -15.15 -11.33
CA ALA A 106 -7.45 -14.92 -10.95
C ALA A 106 -7.70 -13.54 -10.31
N ILE A 107 -6.67 -12.93 -9.71
CA ILE A 107 -6.73 -11.60 -9.08
C ILE A 107 -5.84 -10.57 -9.79
N THR A 108 -5.35 -10.90 -10.99
CA THR A 108 -4.44 -10.05 -11.75
C THR A 108 -5.17 -8.95 -12.51
N ARG A 109 -4.56 -7.77 -12.52
CA ARG A 109 -4.95 -6.56 -13.28
C ARG A 109 -3.72 -6.07 -14.04
N PRO A 110 -3.55 -6.50 -15.31
CA PRO A 110 -2.33 -6.23 -16.06
C PRO A 110 -2.41 -4.89 -16.81
N ALA A 111 -1.29 -4.16 -16.85
CA ALA A 111 -0.97 -3.19 -17.91
C ALA A 111 -0.03 -3.87 -18.92
N PRO A 112 -0.09 -3.56 -20.23
CA PRO A 112 0.90 -4.03 -21.18
C PRO A 112 2.16 -3.15 -21.18
N GLY A 113 3.31 -3.77 -21.47
CA GLY A 113 4.59 -3.12 -21.75
C GLY A 113 5.03 -3.26 -23.21
N ASN A 114 6.22 -2.75 -23.53
CA ASN A 114 6.73 -2.80 -24.91
C ASN A 114 7.03 -4.23 -25.37
N HIS A 115 7.43 -5.13 -24.48
CA HIS A 115 7.66 -6.54 -24.83
C HIS A 115 6.36 -7.30 -25.07
N ASP A 116 5.23 -6.89 -24.46
CA ASP A 116 3.92 -7.49 -24.73
C ASP A 116 3.42 -7.20 -26.16
N TYR A 117 3.89 -6.09 -26.74
CA TYR A 117 3.63 -5.67 -28.12
C TYR A 117 4.61 -6.23 -29.16
N GLY A 118 5.50 -7.15 -28.77
CA GLY A 118 6.37 -7.84 -29.74
C GLY A 118 5.61 -8.75 -30.71
N THR A 119 4.37 -9.12 -30.38
CA THR A 119 3.39 -9.68 -31.32
C THR A 119 2.41 -8.61 -31.81
N ALA A 120 1.94 -8.74 -33.05
CA ALA A 120 1.03 -7.76 -33.65
C ALA A 120 -0.20 -7.52 -32.77
N GLY A 121 -0.41 -6.25 -32.37
CA GLY A 121 -1.52 -5.84 -31.52
C GLY A 121 -1.51 -6.45 -30.11
N ALA A 122 -0.35 -6.90 -29.62
CA ALA A 122 -0.21 -7.62 -28.36
C ALA A 122 -1.13 -8.85 -28.27
N ALA A 123 -1.29 -9.58 -29.37
CA ALA A 123 -2.24 -10.68 -29.48
C ALA A 123 -2.04 -11.75 -28.40
N GLY A 124 -0.80 -12.06 -28.03
CA GLY A 124 -0.51 -13.05 -26.98
C GLY A 124 -0.92 -12.59 -25.58
N TYR A 125 -0.65 -11.32 -25.25
CA TYR A 125 -1.08 -10.68 -24.01
C TYR A 125 -2.61 -10.68 -23.87
N PHE A 126 -3.35 -10.21 -24.87
CA PHE A 126 -4.82 -10.21 -24.82
C PHE A 126 -5.42 -11.62 -24.82
N ALA A 127 -4.81 -12.57 -25.54
CA ALA A 127 -5.25 -13.97 -25.50
C ALA A 127 -5.03 -14.61 -24.11
N TYR A 128 -3.93 -14.26 -23.43
CA TYR A 128 -3.63 -14.81 -22.12
C TYR A 128 -4.50 -14.21 -21.01
N PHE A 129 -4.55 -12.88 -20.90
CA PHE A 129 -5.29 -12.21 -19.82
C PHE A 129 -6.79 -12.04 -20.09
N GLY A 130 -7.21 -12.11 -21.35
CA GLY A 130 -8.62 -11.99 -21.74
C GLY A 130 -9.23 -10.68 -21.23
N PRO A 131 -10.46 -10.70 -20.68
CA PRO A 131 -11.14 -9.48 -20.23
C PRO A 131 -10.42 -8.70 -19.14
N ALA A 132 -9.48 -9.32 -18.40
CA ALA A 132 -8.72 -8.62 -17.36
C ALA A 132 -7.79 -7.54 -17.95
N ALA A 133 -7.39 -7.67 -19.22
CA ALA A 133 -6.54 -6.72 -19.94
C ALA A 133 -7.32 -5.53 -20.56
N GLY A 134 -8.62 -5.39 -20.25
CA GLY A 134 -9.48 -4.40 -20.88
C GLY A 134 -9.86 -4.77 -22.32
N GLU A 135 -10.30 -3.77 -23.09
CA GLU A 135 -10.71 -3.98 -24.47
C GLU A 135 -9.50 -4.34 -25.36
N PRO A 136 -9.55 -5.47 -26.10
CA PRO A 136 -8.50 -5.83 -27.04
C PRO A 136 -8.20 -4.70 -28.03
N GLY A 137 -6.92 -4.39 -28.21
CA GLY A 137 -6.44 -3.29 -29.05
C GLY A 137 -6.36 -1.93 -28.33
N LYS A 138 -6.91 -1.79 -27.12
CA LYS A 138 -6.71 -0.60 -26.27
C LYS A 138 -5.75 -0.88 -25.13
N GLY A 139 -6.04 -1.87 -24.28
CA GLY A 139 -5.18 -2.20 -23.14
C GLY A 139 -5.18 -1.17 -21.99
N TRP A 140 -6.11 -0.22 -21.99
CA TRP A 140 -6.39 0.67 -20.86
C TRP A 140 -7.82 0.48 -20.36
N TYR A 141 -8.00 0.66 -19.06
CA TYR A 141 -9.27 0.49 -18.36
C TYR A 141 -9.17 1.06 -16.95
N SER A 142 -10.29 1.17 -16.25
CA SER A 142 -10.35 1.57 -14.85
C SER A 142 -11.26 0.63 -14.06
N PHE A 143 -11.09 0.61 -12.74
CA PHE A 143 -11.95 -0.12 -11.82
C PHE A 143 -11.83 0.46 -10.41
N ASP A 144 -12.85 0.25 -9.59
CA ASP A 144 -12.81 0.64 -8.19
C ASP A 144 -12.39 -0.53 -7.30
N LEU A 145 -11.55 -0.23 -6.31
CA LEU A 145 -11.08 -1.17 -5.30
C LEU A 145 -11.30 -0.58 -3.91
N GLY A 146 -12.43 -0.93 -3.27
CA GLY A 146 -12.85 -0.26 -2.04
C GLY A 146 -13.20 1.20 -2.31
N SER A 147 -12.45 2.12 -1.70
CA SER A 147 -12.60 3.57 -1.89
C SER A 147 -11.63 4.15 -2.93
N TRP A 148 -10.86 3.29 -3.61
CA TRP A 148 -9.84 3.72 -4.56
C TRP A 148 -10.37 3.58 -5.97
N HIS A 149 -10.14 4.60 -6.76
CA HIS A 149 -10.25 4.51 -8.21
C HIS A 149 -8.89 4.10 -8.78
N VAL A 150 -8.85 2.99 -9.50
CA VAL A 150 -7.61 2.46 -10.09
C VAL A 150 -7.69 2.59 -11.60
N VAL A 151 -6.68 3.24 -12.19
CA VAL A 151 -6.58 3.46 -13.64
C VAL A 151 -5.38 2.69 -14.19
N VAL A 152 -5.61 1.91 -15.23
CA VAL A 152 -4.58 1.16 -15.95
C VAL A 152 -4.43 1.78 -17.34
N LEU A 153 -3.23 2.26 -17.65
CA LEU A 153 -2.91 2.87 -18.93
C LEU A 153 -1.97 1.99 -19.75
N ASN A 154 -2.09 2.12 -21.06
CA ASN A 154 -1.23 1.48 -22.04
C ASN A 154 -0.21 2.50 -22.55
N SER A 155 1.06 2.22 -22.30
CA SER A 155 2.17 3.11 -22.67
C SER A 155 2.85 2.72 -23.99
N SER A 156 2.33 1.75 -24.73
CA SER A 156 2.78 1.40 -26.08
C SER A 156 2.16 2.33 -27.13
N CYS A 157 2.48 3.61 -27.02
CA CYS A 157 1.77 4.73 -27.67
C CYS A 157 1.57 4.57 -29.19
N ASP A 158 2.59 4.10 -29.90
CA ASP A 158 2.53 3.89 -31.35
C ASP A 158 1.49 2.87 -31.77
N SER A 159 1.16 1.91 -30.89
CA SER A 159 0.20 0.85 -31.15
C SER A 159 -1.25 1.26 -30.88
N VAL A 160 -1.48 2.40 -30.20
CA VAL A 160 -2.79 2.71 -29.63
C VAL A 160 -3.29 4.13 -29.87
N GLY A 161 -2.74 4.80 -30.89
CA GLY A 161 -3.17 6.14 -31.29
C GLY A 161 -2.54 7.27 -30.48
N GLY A 162 -1.43 7.00 -29.80
CA GLY A 162 -0.65 7.96 -29.04
C GLY A 162 -0.99 8.03 -27.55
N CYS A 163 -0.10 8.68 -26.78
CA CYS A 163 -0.27 8.96 -25.35
C CYS A 163 -0.25 10.46 -25.02
N GLY A 164 -0.04 11.32 -26.02
CA GLY A 164 0.01 12.76 -25.84
C GLY A 164 -1.37 13.40 -25.61
N ALA A 165 -1.36 14.72 -25.42
CA ALA A 165 -2.59 15.51 -25.24
C ALA A 165 -3.51 15.38 -26.46
N GLY A 166 -4.79 15.10 -26.22
CA GLY A 166 -5.78 14.88 -27.28
C GLY A 166 -5.72 13.49 -27.92
N SER A 167 -4.85 12.59 -27.45
CA SER A 167 -4.91 11.18 -27.85
C SER A 167 -6.23 10.54 -27.38
N PRO A 168 -6.69 9.45 -28.03
CA PRO A 168 -7.89 8.74 -27.59
C PRO A 168 -7.82 8.31 -26.13
N GLN A 169 -6.66 7.83 -25.68
CA GLN A 169 -6.45 7.38 -24.32
C GLN A 169 -6.40 8.53 -23.31
N GLU A 170 -5.72 9.64 -23.62
CA GLU A 170 -5.70 10.79 -22.71
C GLU A 170 -7.08 11.46 -22.58
N THR A 171 -7.84 11.52 -23.67
CA THR A 171 -9.22 12.02 -23.66
C THR A 171 -10.11 11.12 -22.80
N TRP A 172 -9.96 9.80 -22.93
CA TRP A 172 -10.66 8.83 -22.09
C TRP A 172 -10.27 8.98 -20.62
N LEU A 173 -8.97 9.08 -20.31
CA LEU A 173 -8.44 9.23 -18.95
C LEU A 173 -9.05 10.45 -18.25
N LYS A 174 -9.09 11.61 -18.93
CA LYS A 174 -9.72 12.81 -18.37
C LYS A 174 -11.20 12.62 -18.07
N ALA A 175 -11.93 11.96 -18.95
CA ALA A 175 -13.35 11.68 -18.74
C ALA A 175 -13.60 10.70 -17.59
N ASP A 176 -12.78 9.65 -17.49
CA ASP A 176 -12.82 8.64 -16.44
C ASP A 176 -12.54 9.26 -15.05
N LEU A 177 -11.46 10.03 -14.93
CA LEU A 177 -11.10 10.74 -13.70
C LEU A 177 -12.18 11.74 -13.26
N ALA A 178 -12.79 12.46 -14.22
CA ALA A 178 -13.87 13.40 -13.94
C ALA A 178 -15.17 12.72 -13.48
N ALA A 179 -15.41 11.47 -13.92
CA ALA A 179 -16.56 10.68 -13.50
C ALA A 179 -16.38 10.07 -12.09
N SER A 180 -15.14 9.96 -11.62
CA SER A 180 -14.84 9.35 -10.32
C SER A 180 -14.99 10.33 -9.14
N ALA A 181 -15.74 9.89 -8.13
CA ALA A 181 -15.86 10.56 -6.84
C ALA A 181 -14.98 9.92 -5.75
N ALA A 182 -14.09 8.99 -6.13
CA ALA A 182 -13.23 8.30 -5.17
C ALA A 182 -12.32 9.30 -4.42
N PRO A 183 -12.15 9.14 -3.11
CA PRO A 183 -11.22 9.97 -2.33
C PRO A 183 -9.75 9.72 -2.69
N CYS A 184 -9.44 8.58 -3.29
CA CYS A 184 -8.10 8.16 -3.64
C CYS A 184 -8.03 7.66 -5.09
N THR A 185 -6.96 8.00 -5.81
CA THR A 185 -6.68 7.52 -7.17
C THR A 185 -5.28 6.94 -7.29
N LEU A 186 -5.21 5.72 -7.82
CA LEU A 186 -3.98 5.01 -8.17
C LEU A 186 -3.95 4.82 -9.68
N ALA A 187 -2.85 5.19 -10.34
CA ALA A 187 -2.63 4.89 -11.74
C ALA A 187 -1.44 3.95 -11.93
N LEU A 188 -1.49 3.10 -12.95
CA LEU A 188 -0.36 2.26 -13.35
C LEU A 188 -0.23 2.13 -14.86
N TRP A 189 1.02 2.08 -15.34
CA TRP A 189 1.39 1.75 -16.71
C TRP A 189 2.86 1.35 -16.78
N HIS A 190 3.37 0.97 -17.95
CA HIS A 190 4.72 0.42 -18.06
C HIS A 190 5.86 1.46 -17.98
N HIS A 191 5.99 2.35 -18.97
CA HIS A 191 7.14 3.28 -19.07
C HIS A 191 7.02 4.49 -18.12
N PRO A 192 7.94 4.70 -17.16
CA PRO A 192 7.82 5.78 -16.18
C PRO A 192 7.92 7.17 -16.79
N ARG A 193 7.26 8.15 -16.14
CA ARG A 193 7.42 9.55 -16.53
C ARG A 193 8.72 10.11 -15.96
N PHE A 194 9.07 9.74 -14.72
CA PHE A 194 10.30 10.17 -14.08
C PHE A 194 11.14 8.95 -13.70
N SER A 195 12.44 8.99 -14.02
CA SER A 195 13.34 7.87 -13.74
C SER A 195 14.78 8.33 -13.64
N SER A 196 15.52 7.72 -12.71
CA SER A 196 16.98 7.80 -12.61
C SER A 196 17.70 6.65 -13.34
N GLY A 197 16.95 5.70 -13.91
CA GLY A 197 17.45 4.56 -14.65
C GLY A 197 18.07 4.92 -16.00
N PRO A 198 18.48 3.92 -16.81
CA PRO A 198 19.08 4.16 -18.11
C PRO A 198 18.17 4.83 -19.14
N HIS A 199 16.85 4.65 -19.07
CA HIS A 199 15.92 5.31 -19.97
C HIS A 199 15.59 6.73 -19.52
N GLY A 200 15.56 6.96 -18.20
CA GLY A 200 15.37 8.27 -17.61
C GLY A 200 13.95 8.81 -17.82
N ASP A 201 13.78 10.11 -17.58
CA ASP A 201 12.49 10.78 -17.78
C ASP A 201 11.98 10.67 -19.23
N ASP A 202 10.70 10.32 -19.40
CA ASP A 202 10.04 10.27 -20.70
C ASP A 202 8.88 11.27 -20.79
N VAL A 203 9.13 12.37 -21.48
CA VAL A 203 8.14 13.45 -21.71
C VAL A 203 6.94 13.01 -22.55
N GLY A 204 6.99 11.85 -23.22
CA GLY A 204 5.86 11.26 -23.94
C GLY A 204 4.64 11.01 -23.05
N PHE A 205 4.85 10.88 -21.74
CA PHE A 205 3.78 10.66 -20.75
C PHE A 205 3.39 11.92 -19.96
N ASP A 206 3.86 13.11 -20.38
CA ASP A 206 3.48 14.39 -19.76
C ASP A 206 1.97 14.60 -19.68
N ALA A 207 1.26 14.19 -20.74
CA ALA A 207 -0.18 14.40 -20.82
C ALA A 207 -0.95 13.53 -19.81
N PHE A 208 -0.54 12.28 -19.62
CA PHE A 208 -1.09 11.41 -18.57
C PHE A 208 -0.81 11.97 -17.18
N TRP A 209 0.44 12.36 -16.92
CA TRP A 209 0.83 12.90 -15.61
C TRP A 209 0.05 14.18 -15.27
N ARG A 210 -0.10 15.09 -16.24
CA ARG A 210 -0.89 16.33 -16.05
C ARG A 210 -2.36 16.04 -15.80
N ALA A 211 -2.98 15.14 -16.57
CA ALA A 211 -4.37 14.76 -16.35
C ALA A 211 -4.59 14.16 -14.95
N LEU A 212 -3.70 13.28 -14.51
CA LEU A 212 -3.72 12.69 -13.17
C LEU A 212 -3.51 13.75 -12.07
N HIS A 213 -2.55 14.66 -12.25
CA HIS A 213 -2.26 15.71 -11.28
C HIS A 213 -3.41 16.72 -11.15
N GLU A 214 -4.01 17.12 -12.28
CA GLU A 214 -5.21 17.98 -12.30
C GLU A 214 -6.41 17.31 -11.61
N ALA A 215 -6.51 15.98 -11.70
CA ALA A 215 -7.50 15.19 -10.99
C ALA A 215 -7.14 14.86 -9.53
N ALA A 216 -6.00 15.38 -9.05
CA ALA A 216 -5.46 15.14 -7.71
C ALA A 216 -5.23 13.65 -7.40
N ALA A 217 -4.68 12.90 -8.35
CA ALA A 217 -4.27 11.52 -8.14
C ALA A 217 -3.15 11.42 -7.09
N ASP A 218 -3.02 10.26 -6.44
CA ASP A 218 -2.16 10.10 -5.27
C ASP A 218 -0.88 9.33 -5.59
N VAL A 219 -1.01 8.26 -6.37
CA VAL A 219 0.07 7.31 -6.64
C VAL A 219 0.10 6.92 -8.10
N VAL A 220 1.32 6.85 -8.64
CA VAL A 220 1.63 6.26 -9.94
C VAL A 220 2.60 5.11 -9.75
N LEU A 221 2.35 3.98 -10.43
CA LEU A 221 3.24 2.82 -10.45
C LEU A 221 3.70 2.51 -11.86
N ASN A 222 5.00 2.25 -12.00
CA ASN A 222 5.62 1.92 -13.28
C ASN A 222 6.57 0.71 -13.21
N GLY A 223 6.85 0.12 -14.37
CA GLY A 223 7.91 -0.88 -14.56
C GLY A 223 9.02 -0.30 -15.45
N HIS A 224 9.44 -1.05 -16.47
CA HIS A 224 10.33 -0.70 -17.59
C HIS A 224 11.79 -0.46 -17.20
N GLU A 225 11.99 0.32 -16.15
CA GLU A 225 13.30 0.46 -15.52
C GLU A 225 13.47 -0.71 -14.58
N HIS A 226 14.47 -1.53 -14.87
CA HIS A 226 14.75 -2.77 -14.16
C HIS A 226 15.39 -2.51 -12.77
N SER A 227 14.67 -1.79 -11.91
CA SER A 227 15.11 -1.31 -10.61
C SER A 227 13.91 -0.93 -9.75
N TYR A 228 14.17 -0.70 -8.47
CA TYR A 228 13.22 -0.03 -7.58
C TYR A 228 13.61 1.43 -7.41
N GLU A 229 12.67 2.34 -7.68
CA GLU A 229 12.85 3.76 -7.40
C GLU A 229 11.57 4.35 -6.82
N ARG A 230 11.70 5.22 -5.82
CA ARG A 230 10.59 5.95 -5.23
C ARG A 230 10.90 7.43 -5.17
N PHE A 231 9.97 8.22 -5.68
CA PHE A 231 10.03 9.68 -5.65
C PHE A 231 9.22 10.23 -4.47
N ALA A 232 9.60 11.42 -3.98
CA ALA A 232 8.70 12.21 -3.16
C ALA A 232 7.49 12.66 -4.00
N PRO A 233 6.36 13.07 -3.40
CA PRO A 233 5.26 13.70 -4.12
C PRO A 233 5.76 14.83 -5.03
N GLN A 234 5.37 14.80 -6.30
CA GLN A 234 5.90 15.74 -7.30
C GLN A 234 4.86 16.29 -8.28
N ASP A 235 5.13 17.53 -8.69
CA ASP A 235 4.37 18.22 -9.73
C ASP A 235 4.72 17.67 -11.14
N PRO A 236 4.02 18.11 -12.21
CA PRO A 236 4.31 17.68 -13.58
C PRO A 236 5.69 18.09 -14.13
N HIS A 237 6.50 18.81 -13.35
CA HIS A 237 7.87 19.19 -13.68
C HIS A 237 8.91 18.41 -12.87
N GLY A 238 8.48 17.41 -12.07
CA GLY A 238 9.37 16.61 -11.23
C GLY A 238 9.90 17.37 -10.01
N ARG A 239 9.24 18.47 -9.62
CA ARG A 239 9.60 19.26 -8.42
C ARG A 239 8.78 18.76 -7.24
N ALA A 240 9.41 18.74 -6.06
CA ALA A 240 8.75 18.37 -4.82
C ALA A 240 7.50 19.22 -4.58
N ASP A 241 6.35 18.56 -4.43
CA ASP A 241 5.08 19.16 -4.04
C ASP A 241 4.42 18.25 -2.99
N PRO A 242 4.72 18.46 -1.69
CA PRO A 242 4.17 17.61 -0.63
C PRO A 242 2.67 17.82 -0.38
N ALA A 243 2.04 18.82 -1.00
CA ALA A 243 0.64 19.16 -0.76
C ALA A 243 -0.31 18.63 -1.85
N GLY A 244 0.14 18.62 -3.11
CA GLY A 244 -0.67 18.18 -4.25
C GLY A 244 0.04 17.31 -5.27
N GLY A 245 1.32 17.00 -5.06
CA GLY A 245 2.11 16.20 -5.99
C GLY A 245 1.78 14.71 -5.92
N ILE A 246 2.01 14.00 -7.02
CA ILE A 246 1.78 12.55 -7.11
C ILE A 246 3.05 11.82 -6.66
N ARG A 247 2.90 10.73 -5.90
CA ARG A 247 4.02 9.84 -5.58
C ARG A 247 4.22 8.80 -6.70
N GLU A 248 5.38 8.78 -7.34
CA GLU A 248 5.76 7.74 -8.30
C GLU A 248 6.61 6.65 -7.64
N LEU A 249 6.31 5.39 -7.96
CA LEU A 249 7.16 4.25 -7.65
C LEU A 249 7.41 3.45 -8.93
N VAL A 250 8.69 3.32 -9.29
CA VAL A 250 9.15 2.44 -10.34
C VAL A 250 9.52 1.10 -9.70
N VAL A 251 8.91 0.03 -10.18
CA VAL A 251 8.94 -1.32 -9.59
C VAL A 251 9.15 -2.35 -10.70
N GLY A 252 10.16 -2.13 -11.55
CA GLY A 252 10.60 -3.10 -12.57
C GLY A 252 11.49 -4.19 -11.98
N THR A 253 11.04 -4.78 -10.87
CA THR A 253 11.81 -5.74 -10.06
C THR A 253 11.25 -7.16 -10.17
N GLY A 254 10.40 -7.41 -11.18
CA GLY A 254 9.57 -8.60 -11.30
C GLY A 254 10.35 -9.88 -11.60
N GLY A 255 11.42 -9.81 -12.37
CA GLY A 255 12.25 -11.00 -12.55
C GLY A 255 13.36 -10.96 -13.59
N ILE A 256 13.24 -10.22 -14.68
CA ILE A 256 14.12 -10.49 -15.85
C ILE A 256 15.62 -10.26 -15.56
N GLU A 257 16.02 -9.04 -15.27
CA GLU A 257 17.35 -8.66 -14.75
C GLU A 257 17.20 -7.34 -13.99
N LEU A 258 18.25 -6.88 -13.30
CA LEU A 258 18.31 -5.54 -12.72
C LEU A 258 19.35 -4.67 -13.43
N ARG A 259 19.11 -3.37 -13.54
CA ARG A 259 19.96 -2.40 -14.22
C ARG A 259 20.39 -1.26 -13.27
N PRO A 260 21.62 -0.74 -13.41
CA PRO A 260 22.09 0.35 -12.57
C PRO A 260 21.42 1.68 -12.92
N PHE A 261 21.43 2.60 -11.95
CA PHE A 261 21.03 3.99 -12.17
C PHE A 261 22.11 4.77 -12.94
N THR A 262 21.68 5.74 -13.74
CA THR A 262 22.58 6.60 -14.52
C THR A 262 22.65 8.01 -13.93
N THR A 263 21.56 8.78 -14.06
CA THR A 263 21.47 10.17 -13.60
C THR A 263 20.38 10.27 -12.54
N VAL A 264 20.79 10.42 -11.28
CA VAL A 264 19.86 10.54 -10.16
C VAL A 264 19.05 11.83 -10.27
N ARG A 265 17.72 11.70 -10.29
CA ARG A 265 16.79 12.82 -10.28
C ARG A 265 16.68 13.45 -8.91
N ALA A 266 16.55 14.77 -8.88
CA ALA A 266 16.62 15.56 -7.65
C ALA A 266 15.58 15.16 -6.59
N ASN A 267 14.40 14.72 -7.03
CA ASN A 267 13.29 14.35 -6.15
C ASN A 267 13.18 12.84 -5.86
N SER A 268 14.18 12.06 -6.27
CA SER A 268 14.28 10.62 -6.01
C SER A 268 14.73 10.36 -4.57
N GLU A 269 13.90 9.69 -3.77
CA GLU A 269 14.13 9.45 -2.33
C GLU A 269 14.83 8.13 -2.06
N VAL A 270 14.42 7.05 -2.74
CA VAL A 270 14.97 5.70 -2.56
C VAL A 270 15.22 5.06 -3.92
N ARG A 271 16.35 4.36 -4.03
CA ARG A 271 16.82 3.69 -5.24
C ARG A 271 17.49 2.38 -4.87
N ASP A 272 17.13 1.30 -5.55
CA ASP A 272 17.81 0.01 -5.44
C ASP A 272 17.83 -0.71 -6.80
N ALA A 273 19.00 -1.22 -7.17
CA ALA A 273 19.23 -1.98 -8.39
C ALA A 273 19.78 -3.38 -8.09
N SER A 274 19.51 -3.89 -6.88
CA SER A 274 20.11 -5.13 -6.37
C SER A 274 19.10 -6.16 -5.85
N SER A 275 17.87 -5.75 -5.59
CA SER A 275 16.81 -6.56 -5.02
C SER A 275 15.66 -6.74 -6.01
N PHE A 276 15.39 -7.99 -6.37
CA PHE A 276 14.12 -8.36 -6.95
C PHE A 276 13.04 -8.37 -5.87
N GLY A 277 11.78 -8.16 -6.24
CA GLY A 277 10.70 -8.11 -5.27
C GLY A 277 9.42 -7.55 -5.83
N VAL A 278 8.48 -7.29 -4.92
CA VAL A 278 7.17 -6.72 -5.25
C VAL A 278 6.87 -5.56 -4.30
N LEU A 279 6.16 -4.55 -4.81
CA LEU A 279 5.61 -3.49 -3.98
C LEU A 279 4.27 -3.96 -3.41
N LYS A 280 4.15 -4.04 -2.09
CA LYS A 280 2.88 -4.25 -1.40
C LYS A 280 2.26 -2.90 -1.05
N LEU A 281 1.00 -2.71 -1.41
CA LEU A 281 0.21 -1.54 -1.01
C LEU A 281 -0.98 -1.98 -0.16
N THR A 282 -1.17 -1.30 0.97
CA THR A 282 -2.40 -1.36 1.76
C THR A 282 -3.20 -0.10 1.45
N LEU A 283 -4.34 -0.28 0.80
CA LEU A 283 -5.23 0.80 0.37
C LEU A 283 -6.33 1.01 1.42
N LYS A 284 -6.38 2.22 2.00
CA LYS A 284 -7.35 2.62 3.03
C LYS A 284 -8.30 3.69 2.50
N PRO A 285 -9.43 3.96 3.17
CA PRO A 285 -10.42 4.96 2.74
C PRO A 285 -9.89 6.34 2.34
N ALA A 286 -8.80 6.79 2.96
CA ALA A 286 -8.26 8.15 2.83
C ALA A 286 -6.73 8.20 2.85
N SER A 287 -6.07 7.04 2.74
CA SER A 287 -4.63 6.91 2.84
C SER A 287 -4.17 5.58 2.24
N TYR A 288 -2.87 5.44 2.07
CA TYR A 288 -2.24 4.21 1.65
C TYR A 288 -0.96 4.00 2.44
N GLU A 289 -0.56 2.74 2.54
CA GLU A 289 0.77 2.36 3.00
C GLU A 289 1.44 1.56 1.90
N TRP A 290 2.75 1.73 1.76
CA TRP A 290 3.55 0.89 0.88
C TRP A 290 4.64 0.19 1.66
N ARG A 291 5.03 -0.97 1.15
CA ARG A 291 6.22 -1.69 1.57
C ARG A 291 6.79 -2.47 0.40
N PHE A 292 8.07 -2.29 0.13
CA PHE A 292 8.78 -3.19 -0.76
C PHE A 292 9.06 -4.51 -0.04
N VAL A 293 8.73 -5.62 -0.69
CA VAL A 293 9.00 -6.97 -0.21
C VAL A 293 10.02 -7.60 -1.13
N ALA A 294 11.28 -7.61 -0.69
CA ALA A 294 12.37 -8.20 -1.45
C ALA A 294 12.27 -9.73 -1.47
N ALA A 295 12.44 -10.32 -2.66
CA ALA A 295 12.68 -11.74 -2.80
C ALA A 295 14.14 -12.03 -2.42
N PRO A 296 14.44 -13.11 -1.65
CA PRO A 296 15.81 -13.49 -1.37
C PRO A 296 16.65 -13.62 -2.66
N PRO A 297 17.93 -13.22 -2.67
CA PRO A 297 18.72 -12.72 -1.54
C PRO A 297 18.60 -11.20 -1.31
N GLY A 298 17.70 -10.51 -2.01
CA GLY A 298 17.51 -9.06 -1.89
C GLY A 298 17.18 -8.64 -0.45
N THR A 299 17.59 -7.43 -0.09
CA THR A 299 17.49 -6.92 1.28
C THR A 299 16.84 -5.54 1.37
N LEU A 300 16.43 -4.95 0.25
CA LEU A 300 15.75 -3.67 0.26
C LEU A 300 14.56 -3.70 1.22
N ALA A 301 14.57 -2.78 2.18
CA ALA A 301 13.51 -2.56 3.14
C ALA A 301 13.08 -1.09 3.03
N ASP A 302 12.17 -0.82 2.10
CA ASP A 302 11.52 0.48 1.98
C ASP A 302 10.04 0.36 2.33
N ALA A 303 9.53 1.33 3.08
CA ALA A 303 8.14 1.39 3.48
C ALA A 303 7.75 2.83 3.82
N GLY A 304 6.45 3.09 3.80
CA GLY A 304 5.90 4.34 4.29
C GLY A 304 4.39 4.43 4.07
N PHE A 305 3.86 5.64 4.20
CA PHE A 305 2.44 5.91 4.02
C PHE A 305 2.21 7.27 3.36
N GLY A 306 1.03 7.46 2.77
CA GLY A 306 0.56 8.72 2.23
C GLY A 306 -0.94 8.90 2.48
N THR A 307 -1.41 10.14 2.38
CA THR A 307 -2.84 10.49 2.50
C THR A 307 -3.37 10.92 1.15
N CYS A 308 -4.62 10.58 0.85
CA CYS A 308 -5.18 10.90 -0.45
C CYS A 308 -5.61 12.37 -0.52
N HIS A 309 -5.38 13.04 -1.66
CA HIS A 309 -5.63 14.45 -1.87
C HIS A 309 -7.13 14.80 -1.82
N ARG A 310 -7.98 13.91 -2.33
CA ARG A 310 -9.45 14.10 -2.36
C ARG A 310 -10.15 13.49 -1.15
N ALA A 311 -9.41 12.99 -0.16
CA ALA A 311 -10.00 12.51 1.08
C ALA A 311 -10.73 13.65 1.82
N PRO A 312 -11.92 13.39 2.39
CA PRO A 312 -12.60 14.37 3.23
C PRO A 312 -11.67 14.87 4.36
N PRO A 313 -11.83 16.14 4.80
CA PRO A 313 -11.12 16.63 5.97
C PRO A 313 -11.49 15.79 7.19
N ALA A 314 -10.48 15.42 7.97
CA ALA A 314 -10.69 14.58 9.14
C ALA A 314 -11.46 15.35 10.23
N ARG A 315 -12.42 14.68 10.87
CA ARG A 315 -13.20 15.21 12.00
C ARG A 315 -12.56 14.76 13.30
N PHE A 316 -12.54 15.62 14.31
CA PHE A 316 -12.09 15.24 15.64
C PHE A 316 -13.23 14.59 16.44
N HIS A 317 -12.95 13.42 16.98
CA HIS A 317 -13.84 12.67 17.87
C HIS A 317 -13.19 12.59 19.25
N ALA A 318 -13.79 13.27 20.23
CA ALA A 318 -13.30 13.24 21.61
C ALA A 318 -13.61 11.90 22.28
N LEU A 319 -12.72 11.43 23.14
CA LEU A 319 -12.94 10.27 24.02
C LEU A 319 -12.55 10.58 25.47
N PRO A 320 -13.21 9.99 26.47
CA PRO A 320 -12.74 10.05 27.86
C PRO A 320 -11.31 9.51 27.94
N PRO A 321 -10.36 10.21 28.60
CA PRO A 321 -8.95 9.84 28.59
C PRO A 321 -8.71 8.34 28.82
N CYS A 322 -8.05 7.69 27.86
CA CYS A 322 -7.88 6.24 27.86
C CYS A 322 -6.42 5.86 27.64
N ARG A 323 -5.94 4.90 28.44
CA ARG A 323 -4.54 4.45 28.38
C ARG A 323 -4.33 3.43 27.27
N LEU A 324 -3.50 3.79 26.30
CA LEU A 324 -3.09 2.90 25.21
C LEU A 324 -1.88 2.05 25.59
N ALA A 325 -0.87 2.66 26.22
CA ALA A 325 0.36 1.97 26.58
C ALA A 325 0.95 2.50 27.90
N ASP A 326 1.60 1.63 28.66
CA ASP A 326 2.35 1.99 29.87
C ASP A 326 3.47 0.99 30.10
N THR A 327 4.67 1.37 29.67
CA THR A 327 5.84 0.51 29.67
C THR A 327 6.39 0.18 31.07
N ARG A 328 5.75 0.67 32.15
CA ARG A 328 6.04 0.27 33.53
C ARG A 328 5.26 -0.97 33.96
N ARG A 329 4.22 -1.35 33.22
CA ARG A 329 3.39 -2.52 33.51
C ARG A 329 4.10 -3.82 33.15
N ALA A 330 3.45 -4.94 33.47
CA ALA A 330 3.92 -6.29 33.16
C ALA A 330 4.38 -6.41 31.69
N ALA A 331 5.36 -7.28 31.46
CA ALA A 331 5.95 -7.46 30.15
C ALA A 331 4.87 -7.84 29.12
N GLY A 332 4.89 -7.17 27.98
CA GLY A 332 3.88 -7.29 26.94
C GLY A 332 4.06 -6.24 25.85
N PRO A 333 3.31 -6.34 24.74
CA PRO A 333 3.46 -5.46 23.58
C PRO A 333 3.32 -3.97 23.95
N ASP A 334 2.43 -3.65 24.89
CA ASP A 334 2.12 -2.27 25.34
C ASP A 334 2.68 -1.98 26.74
N GLY A 335 3.40 -2.95 27.32
CA GLY A 335 4.00 -2.93 28.64
C GLY A 335 5.53 -2.82 28.59
N SER A 336 6.18 -3.28 29.66
CA SER A 336 7.65 -3.32 29.74
C SER A 336 8.26 -4.15 28.60
N PRO A 337 9.53 -3.87 28.20
CA PRO A 337 10.55 -3.06 28.88
C PRO A 337 10.46 -1.53 28.66
N ALA A 338 11.27 -0.76 29.38
CA ALA A 338 11.54 0.65 29.03
C ALA A 338 12.21 0.77 27.64
N LEU A 339 12.17 1.96 27.04
CA LEU A 339 12.91 2.24 25.80
C LEU A 339 14.35 2.57 26.17
N GLY A 340 15.32 1.84 25.61
CA GLY A 340 16.74 2.17 25.70
C GLY A 340 17.14 3.35 24.81
N ALA A 341 18.38 3.83 24.97
CA ALA A 341 18.95 4.88 24.13
C ALA A 341 18.87 4.51 22.63
N GLY A 342 18.38 5.45 21.82
CA GLY A 342 18.17 5.27 20.37
C GLY A 342 17.03 4.31 20.00
N ALA A 343 16.41 3.61 20.95
CA ALA A 343 15.41 2.60 20.66
C ALA A 343 14.09 3.22 20.19
N SER A 344 13.41 2.54 19.26
CA SER A 344 12.05 2.86 18.83
C SER A 344 11.11 1.71 19.15
N ARG A 345 9.89 2.04 19.58
CA ARG A 345 8.81 1.06 19.81
C ARG A 345 7.50 1.55 19.22
N GLU A 346 6.76 0.62 18.63
CA GLU A 346 5.44 0.89 18.08
C GLU A 346 4.34 0.50 19.08
N PHE A 347 3.30 1.33 19.18
CA PHE A 347 2.16 1.13 20.07
C PHE A 347 0.83 1.22 19.31
N PRO A 348 -0.13 0.32 19.59
CA PRO A 348 -1.44 0.35 18.97
C PRO A 348 -2.26 1.56 19.40
N VAL A 349 -2.94 2.17 18.45
CA VAL A 349 -3.89 3.25 18.69
C VAL A 349 -5.26 2.86 18.15
N ALA A 350 -5.34 2.57 16.85
CA ALA A 350 -6.57 2.08 16.25
C ALA A 350 -6.92 0.68 16.80
N GLY A 351 -8.21 0.43 17.03
CA GLY A 351 -8.71 -0.80 17.65
C GLY A 351 -8.60 -0.83 19.19
N ALA A 352 -7.90 0.14 19.81
CA ALA A 352 -7.86 0.31 21.25
C ALA A 352 -8.77 1.46 21.71
N CYS A 353 -9.24 1.43 22.95
CA CYS A 353 -10.05 2.51 23.54
C CYS A 353 -11.32 2.91 22.73
N GLY A 354 -11.83 2.01 21.88
CA GLY A 354 -12.96 2.30 20.98
C GLY A 354 -12.60 3.14 19.75
N ILE A 355 -11.31 3.46 19.54
CA ILE A 355 -10.82 4.17 18.35
C ILE A 355 -10.97 3.24 17.14
N PRO A 356 -11.67 3.67 16.07
CA PRO A 356 -11.96 2.79 14.94
C PRO A 356 -10.71 2.53 14.09
N PRO A 357 -10.65 1.41 13.34
CA PRO A 357 -9.60 1.14 12.36
C PRO A 357 -9.46 2.20 11.26
N SER A 358 -10.51 3.00 11.03
CA SER A 358 -10.52 4.12 10.09
C SER A 358 -9.77 5.36 10.59
N ALA A 359 -9.39 5.42 11.87
CA ALA A 359 -8.69 6.57 12.43
C ALA A 359 -7.38 6.86 11.68
N ARG A 360 -7.18 8.13 11.33
CA ARG A 360 -6.04 8.64 10.57
C ARG A 360 -4.99 9.28 11.46
N ALA A 361 -5.41 9.84 12.60
CA ALA A 361 -4.54 10.43 13.60
C ALA A 361 -5.15 10.29 15.00
N ALA A 362 -4.35 10.51 16.05
CA ALA A 362 -4.83 10.55 17.42
C ALA A 362 -4.28 11.75 18.20
N ALA A 363 -5.12 12.28 19.09
CA ALA A 363 -4.73 13.27 20.09
C ALA A 363 -4.26 12.55 21.35
N LEU A 364 -2.95 12.59 21.61
CA LEU A 364 -2.25 11.82 22.61
C LEU A 364 -1.60 12.71 23.66
N ASN A 365 -1.63 12.29 24.91
CA ASN A 365 -0.73 12.77 25.95
C ASN A 365 0.44 11.79 26.07
N VAL A 366 1.64 12.24 25.72
CA VAL A 366 2.87 11.45 25.76
C VAL A 366 3.62 11.77 27.05
N THR A 367 3.79 10.77 27.91
CA THR A 367 4.50 10.95 29.18
C THR A 367 5.80 10.15 29.21
N ALA A 368 6.92 10.85 29.43
CA ALA A 368 8.20 10.29 29.79
C ALA A 368 8.31 10.20 31.32
N VAL A 369 8.55 9.00 31.86
CA VAL A 369 8.62 8.73 33.30
C VAL A 369 9.79 7.79 33.61
N GLY A 370 10.41 7.96 34.78
CA GLY A 370 11.50 7.09 35.22
C GLY A 370 12.75 7.14 34.34
N ALA A 371 13.00 8.25 33.63
CA ALA A 371 14.18 8.41 32.80
C ALA A 371 15.47 8.31 33.64
N THR A 372 16.47 7.56 33.19
CA THR A 372 17.76 7.44 33.89
C THR A 372 18.80 8.47 33.44
N ALA A 373 18.57 9.12 32.30
CA ALA A 373 19.40 10.18 31.72
C ALA A 373 18.52 11.28 31.12
N ALA A 374 19.13 12.41 30.73
CA ALA A 374 18.44 13.44 29.97
C ALA A 374 18.26 13.01 28.51
N GLY A 375 17.19 13.47 27.88
CA GLY A 375 16.88 13.10 26.51
C GLY A 375 15.54 13.64 26.04
N HIS A 376 15.03 13.04 24.98
CA HIS A 376 13.77 13.43 24.39
C HIS A 376 13.06 12.24 23.75
N LEU A 377 11.74 12.30 23.66
CA LEU A 377 10.95 11.38 22.85
C LEU A 377 10.59 12.07 21.53
N ARG A 378 10.54 11.27 20.48
CA ARG A 378 9.97 11.63 19.17
C ARG A 378 8.78 10.71 18.92
N LEU A 379 7.74 11.26 18.31
CA LEU A 379 6.51 10.55 18.02
C LEU A 379 6.20 10.70 16.53
N GLY A 380 6.01 9.59 15.85
CA GLY A 380 5.65 9.57 14.44
C GLY A 380 4.77 8.38 14.10
N PRO A 381 4.35 8.27 12.83
CA PRO A 381 3.65 7.12 12.31
C PRO A 381 4.51 5.85 12.42
N ALA A 382 3.89 4.72 12.75
CA ALA A 382 4.55 3.43 12.65
C ALA A 382 4.96 3.11 11.20
N GLY A 383 6.07 2.38 11.02
CA GLY A 383 6.60 2.05 9.69
C GLY A 383 7.33 3.17 8.94
N THR A 384 7.49 4.37 9.53
CA THR A 384 8.31 5.46 8.94
C THR A 384 9.55 5.78 9.76
N PRO A 385 10.59 6.37 9.15
CA PRO A 385 11.71 6.94 9.91
C PRO A 385 11.22 7.90 11.01
N PRO A 386 11.86 7.92 12.20
CA PRO A 386 11.49 8.84 13.25
C PRO A 386 11.61 10.31 12.80
N PRO A 387 10.66 11.19 13.14
CA PRO A 387 10.79 12.62 12.85
C PRO A 387 12.07 13.23 13.46
N GLU A 388 12.57 14.32 12.89
CA GLU A 388 13.74 15.02 13.46
C GLU A 388 13.38 15.84 14.71
N THR A 389 12.11 16.16 14.90
CA THR A 389 11.62 17.01 15.99
C THR A 389 11.21 16.20 17.22
N SER A 390 11.47 16.72 18.42
CA SER A 390 11.01 16.11 19.67
C SER A 390 9.59 16.50 20.06
N VAL A 391 8.89 15.57 20.72
CA VAL A 391 7.55 15.78 21.28
C VAL A 391 7.60 16.11 22.77
N VAL A 392 8.56 15.53 23.51
CA VAL A 392 8.77 15.85 24.93
C VAL A 392 10.25 15.71 25.26
N ASN A 393 10.81 16.74 25.88
CA ASN A 393 12.18 16.76 26.40
C ASN A 393 12.15 16.54 27.92
N PHE A 394 13.08 15.74 28.44
CA PHE A 394 13.10 15.35 29.85
C PHE A 394 14.53 15.27 30.41
N ALA A 395 14.62 15.29 31.74
CA ALA A 395 15.85 15.09 32.50
C ALA A 395 15.74 13.83 33.35
N ALA A 396 16.88 13.30 33.81
CA ALA A 396 16.93 12.12 34.67
C ALA A 396 16.03 12.29 35.92
N GLY A 397 15.24 11.26 36.23
CA GLY A 397 14.31 11.20 37.36
C GLY A 397 13.09 12.12 37.27
N ARG A 398 12.94 12.93 36.20
CA ARG A 398 11.82 13.88 36.08
C ARG A 398 10.73 13.31 35.17
N THR A 399 9.51 13.26 35.69
CA THR A 399 8.33 12.99 34.86
C THR A 399 7.97 14.24 34.06
N ARG A 400 7.75 14.07 32.76
CA ARG A 400 7.33 15.12 31.82
C ARG A 400 6.27 14.57 30.89
N ALA A 401 5.27 15.38 30.58
CA ALA A 401 4.23 15.03 29.64
C ALA A 401 4.02 16.19 28.65
N ASN A 402 3.62 15.85 27.43
CA ASN A 402 3.19 16.82 26.43
C ASN A 402 2.03 16.24 25.60
N ASN A 403 1.11 17.11 25.18
CA ASN A 403 0.06 16.73 24.24
C ASN A 403 0.58 16.82 22.80
N ALA A 404 0.17 15.87 21.97
CA ALA A 404 0.56 15.79 20.58
C ALA A 404 -0.57 15.21 19.73
N VAL A 405 -0.63 15.63 18.47
CA VAL A 405 -1.41 14.95 17.44
C VAL A 405 -0.43 14.14 16.60
N ALA A 406 -0.68 12.83 16.47
CA ALA A 406 0.15 11.94 15.66
C ALA A 406 -0.67 11.25 14.60
N LEU A 407 -0.20 11.31 13.35
CA LEU A 407 -0.68 10.46 12.27
C LEU A 407 -0.45 9.00 12.64
N LEU A 408 -1.40 8.13 12.29
CA LEU A 408 -1.28 6.70 12.50
C LEU A 408 -0.67 6.06 11.24
N GLY A 409 0.41 5.31 11.45
CA GLY A 409 1.09 4.56 10.38
C GLY A 409 0.61 3.13 10.29
N THR A 410 1.54 2.21 10.03
CA THR A 410 1.24 0.78 9.79
C THR A 410 0.35 0.17 10.86
N ALA A 411 -0.73 -0.47 10.40
CA ALA A 411 -1.75 -1.10 11.24
C ALA A 411 -2.38 -0.17 12.29
N GLY A 412 -2.43 1.15 12.04
CA GLY A 412 -3.05 2.13 12.93
C GLY A 412 -2.24 2.39 14.21
N LYS A 413 -0.91 2.28 14.11
CA LYS A 413 0.03 2.44 15.23
C LYS A 413 0.82 3.75 15.16
N VAL A 414 1.39 4.13 16.29
CA VAL A 414 2.42 5.19 16.38
C VAL A 414 3.76 4.59 16.80
N SER A 415 4.85 5.17 16.33
CA SER A 415 6.22 4.86 16.75
C SER A 415 6.73 5.93 17.71
N VAL A 416 7.26 5.50 18.85
CA VAL A 416 7.93 6.37 19.82
C VAL A 416 9.41 6.02 19.85
N THR A 417 10.25 7.01 19.55
CA THR A 417 11.71 6.87 19.56
C THR A 417 12.31 7.63 20.73
N ASN A 418 13.20 6.97 21.45
CA ASN A 418 13.97 7.57 22.53
C ASN A 418 15.29 8.15 22.01
N GLY A 419 15.39 9.48 21.95
CA GLY A 419 16.55 10.20 21.45
C GLY A 419 17.62 10.52 22.50
N MET A 420 17.72 9.76 23.59
CA MET A 420 18.83 9.88 24.55
C MET A 420 20.11 9.20 24.04
N SER A 421 21.26 9.67 24.53
CA SER A 421 22.58 9.09 24.26
C SER A 421 22.85 7.80 25.03
N ASP A 422 22.27 7.66 26.22
CA ASP A 422 22.50 6.58 27.17
C ASP A 422 21.30 6.43 28.12
N GLY A 423 21.15 5.25 28.73
CA GLY A 423 20.10 4.99 29.71
C GLY A 423 18.78 4.48 29.13
N THR A 424 17.71 4.61 29.91
CA THR A 424 16.35 4.17 29.57
C THR A 424 15.30 5.18 30.00
N VAL A 425 14.12 5.11 29.38
CA VAL A 425 12.93 5.86 29.78
C VAL A 425 11.67 5.03 29.60
N HIS A 426 10.74 5.13 30.55
CA HIS A 426 9.40 4.58 30.36
C HIS A 426 8.50 5.58 29.67
N VAL A 427 7.70 5.07 28.75
CA VAL A 427 6.66 5.81 28.03
C VAL A 427 5.28 5.39 28.55
N VAL A 428 4.41 6.37 28.73
CA VAL A 428 2.96 6.19 28.89
C VAL A 428 2.26 7.00 27.79
N LEU A 429 1.32 6.36 27.10
CA LEU A 429 0.48 6.97 26.07
C LEU A 429 -0.98 6.91 26.52
N ASP A 430 -1.59 8.08 26.68
CA ASP A 430 -3.02 8.21 26.94
C ASP A 430 -3.66 8.96 25.75
N ALA A 431 -4.77 8.45 25.22
CA ALA A 431 -5.53 9.09 24.15
C ALA A 431 -6.68 9.94 24.71
N SER A 432 -6.95 11.05 24.06
CA SER A 432 -8.05 11.99 24.37
C SER A 432 -9.01 12.21 23.19
N GLY A 433 -8.67 11.69 22.02
CA GLY A 433 -9.51 11.70 20.83
C GLY A 433 -8.80 11.12 19.62
N TRP A 434 -9.53 10.99 18.52
CA TRP A 434 -8.97 10.62 17.21
C TRP A 434 -9.49 11.53 16.11
N PHE A 435 -8.83 11.46 14.96
CA PHE A 435 -9.22 12.12 13.72
C PHE A 435 -9.57 11.07 12.68
N GLU A 436 -10.72 11.22 12.02
CA GLU A 436 -11.26 10.30 11.02
C GLU A 436 -11.94 11.07 9.88
#